data_AF-A0AA43HXE3-F1
#
_entry.id   AF-A0AA43HXE3-F1
#
_cell.length_a   1.000
_cell.length_b   1.000
_cell.length_c   1.000
_cell.angle_alpha   90.00
_cell.angle_beta   90.00
_cell.angle_gamma   90.00
#
_symmetry.space_group_name_H-M   'P 1'
#
loop_
_entity.id
_entity.type
_entity.pdbx_description
1 polymer ?
#
loop_
_entity_poly.entity_id
_entity_poly.type
_entity_poly.pdbx_seq_one_letter_code
_entity_poly.pdbx_strand_id
1 'polypeptide(L)' 'MDIRIITSSDFRKNQKKYLDLSKKERIVITQRGTNEVIELVRKDKIEVSNLHRAITKDELMEGIEADIRKMYNK' A
#
# COMPACT_ATOMS: atom_id res chain seq x y z
N MET A 1 2.91 -11.57 11.54
CA MET A 1 2.05 -11.47 10.35
C MET A 1 2.19 -12.76 9.61
N ASP A 2 1.11 -13.53 9.49
CA ASP A 2 1.17 -14.82 8.81
C ASP A 2 1.25 -14.63 7.28
N ILE A 3 2.12 -15.42 6.66
CA ILE A 3 2.34 -15.43 5.22
C ILE A 3 1.65 -16.66 4.64
N ARG A 4 0.79 -16.44 3.65
CA ARG A 4 0.11 -17.51 2.90
C ARG A 4 0.57 -17.49 1.45
N ILE A 5 1.16 -18.61 1.04
CA ILE A 5 1.59 -18.83 -0.34
C ILE A 5 0.52 -19.65 -1.06
N ILE A 6 0.02 -19.13 -2.18
CA ILE A 6 -1.01 -19.77 -3.00
C ILE A 6 -0.57 -19.85 -4.46
N THR A 7 -1.20 -20.73 -5.23
CA THR A 7 -0.90 -20.83 -6.67
C THR A 7 -1.76 -19.85 -7.47
N SER A 8 -1.29 -19.44 -8.64
CA SER A 8 -2.06 -18.59 -9.56
C SER A 8 -3.39 -19.22 -9.99
N SER A 9 -3.45 -20.55 -10.13
CA SER A 9 -4.68 -21.26 -10.47
C SER A 9 -5.70 -21.25 -9.34
N ASP A 10 -5.24 -21.39 -8.09
CA ASP A 10 -6.11 -21.30 -6.91
C ASP A 10 -6.60 -19.86 -6.67
N PHE A 11 -5.73 -18.87 -6.87
CA PHE A 11 -6.12 -17.47 -6.79
C PHE A 11 -7.25 -17.11 -7.77
N ARG A 12 -7.15 -17.56 -9.03
CA ARG A 12 -8.19 -17.32 -10.04
C ARG A 12 -9.53 -17.96 -9.69
N LYS A 13 -9.53 -19.15 -9.08
CA LYS A 13 -10.76 -19.85 -8.67
C LYS A 13 -11.40 -19.22 -7.45
N ASN A 14 -10.59 -18.66 -6.53
CA ASN A 14 -11.03 -18.22 -5.21
C ASN A 14 -10.68 -16.74 -4.94
N GLN A 15 -10.77 -15.87 -5.96
CA GLN A 15 -10.24 -14.51 -5.90
C GLN A 15 -10.80 -13.69 -4.72
N LYS A 16 -12.12 -13.71 -4.52
CA LYS A 16 -12.78 -12.97 -3.43
C LYS A 16 -12.24 -13.35 -2.06
N LYS A 17 -12.09 -14.65 -1.79
CA LYS A 17 -11.53 -15.18 -0.54
C LYS A 17 -10.16 -14.57 -0.25
N TYR A 18 -9.27 -14.56 -1.24
CA TYR A 18 -7.90 -14.07 -1.05
C TYR A 18 -7.80 -12.55 -0.97
N LEU A 19 -8.69 -11.81 -1.63
CA LEU A 19 -8.80 -10.34 -1.46
C LEU A 19 -9.35 -9.92 -0.09
N ASP A 20 -10.14 -10.77 0.55
CA ASP A 20 -10.61 -10.57 1.92
C ASP A 20 -9.55 -11.00 2.94
N LEU A 21 -8.87 -12.12 2.71
CA LEU A 21 -7.77 -12.58 3.57
C LEU A 21 -6.58 -11.61 3.55
N SER A 22 -6.32 -10.91 2.44
CA SER A 22 -5.26 -9.90 2.36
C SER A 22 -5.45 -8.69 3.27
N LYS A 23 -6.59 -8.58 3.96
CA LYS A 23 -6.80 -7.62 5.07
C LYS A 23 -6.06 -8.01 6.35
N LYS A 24 -5.75 -9.29 6.54
CA LYS A 24 -5.20 -9.85 7.79
C LYS A 24 -3.88 -10.59 7.58
N GLU A 25 -3.71 -11.19 6.41
CA GLU A 25 -2.58 -12.06 6.07
C GLU A 25 -1.82 -11.50 4.85
N ARG A 26 -0.52 -11.79 4.78
CA ARG A 26 0.28 -11.49 3.60
C ARG A 26 0.08 -12.61 2.57
N ILE A 27 -0.50 -12.28 1.42
CA ILE A 27 -0.80 -13.27 0.37
C ILE A 27 0.23 -13.17 -0.76
N VAL A 28 0.96 -14.26 -0.98
CA VAL A 28 1.94 -14.42 -2.06
C VAL A 28 1.43 -15.45 -3.06
N ILE A 29 1.41 -15.09 -4.34
CA ILE A 29 0.91 -15.90 -5.45
C ILE A 29 2.10 -16.40 -6.25
N THR A 30 2.27 -17.71 -6.33
CA THR A 30 3.29 -18.37 -7.17
C THR A 30 2.74 -18.69 -8.55
N GLN A 31 3.60 -18.62 -9.56
CA GLN A 31 3.28 -19.02 -10.93
C GLN A 31 3.95 -20.35 -11.27
N ARG A 32 3.30 -21.15 -12.13
CA ARG A 32 3.91 -22.39 -12.64
C ARG A 32 4.83 -22.06 -13.80
N GLY A 33 6.02 -22.66 -13.82
CA GLY A 33 6.99 -22.50 -14.90
C GLY A 33 7.87 -21.26 -14.81
N THR A 34 7.72 -20.44 -13.76
CA THR A 34 8.60 -19.30 -13.47
C THR A 34 8.96 -19.30 -11.98
N ASN A 35 10.07 -18.66 -11.64
CA ASN A 35 10.46 -18.39 -10.24
C ASN A 35 9.86 -17.07 -9.72
N GLU A 36 8.89 -16.50 -10.44
CA GLU A 36 8.27 -15.24 -10.10
C GLU A 36 7.13 -15.42 -9.09
N VAL A 37 7.00 -14.43 -8.22
CA VAL A 37 5.91 -14.35 -7.24
C VAL A 37 5.24 -13.00 -7.32
N ILE A 38 3.92 -12.98 -7.16
CA ILE A 38 3.11 -11.78 -7.11
C ILE A 38 2.58 -11.61 -5.69
N GLU A 39 2.67 -10.42 -5.12
CA GLU A 39 2.13 -10.11 -3.80
C GLU A 39 0.86 -9.26 -3.91
N LEU A 40 -0.18 -9.62 -3.14
CA LEU A 40 -1.37 -8.79 -3.04
C LEU A 40 -1.16 -7.68 -2.02
N VAL A 41 -1.04 -6.45 -2.52
CA VAL A 41 -0.93 -5.25 -1.69
C VAL A 41 -2.22 -4.44 -1.80
N ARG A 42 -2.91 -4.25 -0.67
CA ARG A 42 -4.03 -3.32 -0.59
C ARG A 42 -3.48 -1.89 -0.54
N LYS A 43 -3.98 -1.04 -1.44
CA LYS A 43 -3.70 0.39 -1.45
C LYS A 43 -5.02 1.14 -1.45
N ASP A 44 -5.05 2.27 -0.77
CA ASP A 44 -6.19 3.17 -0.84
C ASP A 44 -6.27 3.79 -2.23
N LYS A 45 -7.49 3.93 -2.74
CA LYS A 45 -7.74 4.62 -3.99
C LYS A 45 -7.50 6.11 -3.75
N ILE A 46 -6.49 6.68 -4.38
CA ILE A 46 -6.30 8.13 -4.42
C ILE A 46 -7.33 8.68 -5.40
N GLU A 47 -8.36 9.37 -4.91
CA GLU A 47 -9.26 10.12 -5.78
C GLU A 47 -8.55 11.38 -6.30
N VAL A 48 -8.47 11.51 -7.62
CA VAL A 48 -7.78 12.61 -8.33
C VAL A 48 -8.39 13.98 -7.99
N SER A 49 -9.61 14.02 -7.44
CA SER A 49 -10.23 15.23 -6.88
C SER A 49 -9.41 15.88 -5.77
N ASN A 50 -8.47 15.16 -5.15
CA ASN A 50 -7.59 15.69 -4.11
C ASN A 50 -6.23 16.18 -4.62
N LEU A 51 -5.94 16.22 -5.93
CA LEU A 51 -4.68 16.82 -6.39
C LEU A 51 -4.60 18.32 -6.07
N HIS A 52 -5.75 19.00 -5.97
CA HIS A 52 -5.87 20.39 -5.48
C HIS A 52 -6.01 20.51 -3.95
N ARG A 53 -6.21 19.39 -3.23
CA ARG A 53 -6.20 19.31 -1.76
C ARG A 53 -4.90 18.72 -1.20
N ALA A 54 -4.00 18.27 -2.08
CA ALA A 54 -2.64 17.97 -1.72
C ALA A 54 -1.99 19.32 -1.41
N ILE A 55 -1.84 19.59 -0.11
CA ILE A 55 -1.06 20.66 0.53
C ILE A 55 -0.35 21.55 -0.51
N THR A 56 -0.80 22.79 -0.61
CA THR A 56 -0.15 23.79 -1.47
C THR A 56 1.32 23.93 -1.09
N LYS A 57 2.16 24.41 -2.03
CA LYS A 57 3.59 24.64 -1.74
C LYS A 57 3.78 25.48 -0.47
N ASP A 58 2.91 26.44 -0.23
CA ASP A 58 3.01 27.33 0.91
C ASP A 58 2.67 26.60 2.23
N GLU A 59 1.61 25.79 2.26
CA GLU A 59 1.28 24.94 3.42
C GLU A 59 2.37 23.89 3.72
N LEU A 60 3.06 23.39 2.68
CA LEU A 60 4.21 22.51 2.83
C LEU A 60 5.39 23.25 3.48
N MET A 61 5.66 24.49 3.04
CA MET A 61 6.75 25.30 3.57
C MET A 61 6.49 25.74 5.01
N GLU A 62 5.24 26.07 5.37
CA GLU A 62 4.86 26.38 6.76
C GLU A 62 5.09 25.19 7.70
N GLY A 63 4.74 23.97 7.28
CA GLY A 63 5.01 22.76 8.06
C GLY A 63 6.51 22.52 8.30
N ILE A 64 7.32 22.70 7.24
CA ILE A 64 8.78 22.59 7.33
C ILE A 64 9.36 23.64 8.28
N GLU A 65 8.89 24.88 8.23
CA GLU A 65 9.37 25.94 9.13
C GLU A 65 9.03 25.66 10.60
N ALA A 66 7.82 25.15 10.87
CA ALA A 66 7.41 24.78 12.22
C ALA A 66 8.29 23.66 12.82
N ASP A 67 8.64 22.65 12.01
CA ASP A 67 9.49 21.55 12.43
C ASP A 67 10.95 21.98 12.64
N ILE A 68 11.47 22.84 11.77
CA ILE A 68 12.81 23.44 11.93
C ILE A 68 12.88 24.26 13.22
N ARG A 69 11.88 25.12 13.50
CA ARG A 69 11.84 25.90 14.74
C ARG A 69 11.78 25.00 15.98
N LYS A 70 11.06 23.89 15.92
CA LYS A 70 11.04 22.88 16.99
C LYS A 70 12.39 22.20 17.22
N MET A 71 13.17 21.98 16.16
CA MET A 71 14.51 21.38 16.28
C MET A 71 15.55 22.35 16.83
N TYR A 72 15.42 23.66 16.54
CA TYR A 72 16.43 24.66 16.89
C TYR A 72 16.10 25.55 18.09
N ASN A 73 14.83 25.60 18.53
CA ASN A 73 14.50 26.15 19.85
C ASN A 73 14.51 25.01 20.88
N LYS A 74 15.52 25.03 21.75
CA LYS A 74 15.60 24.18 22.94
C LYS A 74 14.75 24.76 24.07
#